data_AF-A0A7V5G840-F1
#
_entry.id   AF-A0A7V5G840-F1
#
_cell.length_a   1.000
_cell.length_b   1.000
_cell.length_c   1.000
_cell.angle_alpha   90.00
_cell.angle_beta   90.00
_cell.angle_gamma   90.00
#
_symmetry.space_group_name_H-M   'P 1'
#
loop_
_entity.id
_entity.type
_entity.pdbx_description
1 polymer ?
#
loop_
_entity_poly.entity_id
_entity_poly.type
_entity_poly.pdbx_seq_one_letter_code
_entity_poly.pdbx_strand_id
1 'polypeptide(L)'
;MDFQIDKRDGKARACTLKTAHSTIQTPVFMPVGTVGAVKALDATDLATFIKPQIILGNTYHLYLRPGDEVVKKMGKLHGFTQYPKSFLTDSGGFQAFSLSDNVKIDEGGITFRSHIDGSKHYFTPKKVIDIQNNLGSDIMMILDDLVALPATQERIKASIERTTRWAEESIAYHRANQAQGKSLDQNIFAIIQ
;
A
#
# COMPACT_ATOMS: atom_id res chain seq x y z
N MET A 1 8.53 5.28 -12.81
CA MET A 1 8.04 6.51 -12.15
C MET A 1 9.08 7.59 -12.28
N ASP A 2 8.64 8.77 -12.68
CA ASP A 2 9.51 9.93 -12.81
C ASP A 2 9.25 10.89 -11.65
N PHE A 3 10.32 11.34 -11.00
CA PHE A 3 10.24 12.28 -9.89
C PHE A 3 11.11 13.49 -10.18
N GLN A 4 10.52 14.67 -10.11
CA GLN A 4 11.18 15.94 -10.35
C GLN A 4 10.94 16.89 -9.17
N ILE A 5 11.98 17.59 -8.74
CA ILE A 5 11.85 18.71 -7.80
C ILE A 5 11.72 19.99 -8.61
N ASP A 6 10.59 20.66 -8.48
CA ASP A 6 10.27 21.88 -9.24
C ASP A 6 10.82 23.13 -8.55
N LYS A 7 10.73 23.16 -7.21
CA LYS A 7 11.26 24.25 -6.39
C LYS A 7 11.62 23.77 -4.99
N ARG A 8 12.58 24.46 -4.36
CA ARG A 8 12.94 24.28 -2.95
C ARG A 8 12.85 25.61 -2.21
N ASP A 9 12.45 25.54 -0.95
CA ASP A 9 12.57 26.61 0.04
C ASP A 9 13.02 25.98 1.36
N GLY A 10 14.29 26.18 1.72
CA GLY A 10 14.94 25.45 2.81
C GLY A 10 14.84 23.93 2.64
N LYS A 11 14.15 23.25 3.59
CA LYS A 11 13.87 21.81 3.55
C LYS A 11 12.58 21.45 2.80
N ALA A 12 11.71 22.43 2.53
CA ALA A 12 10.47 22.21 1.81
C ALA A 12 10.72 22.04 0.30
N ARG A 13 9.90 21.21 -0.33
CA ARG A 13 10.02 20.86 -1.76
C ARG A 13 8.63 20.86 -2.40
N ALA A 14 8.50 21.56 -3.52
CA ALA A 14 7.45 21.32 -4.49
C ALA A 14 8.00 20.34 -5.54
N CYS A 15 7.24 19.29 -5.85
CA CYS A 15 7.69 18.25 -6.78
C CYS A 15 6.56 17.76 -7.68
N THR A 16 6.94 17.20 -8.82
CA THR A 16 6.06 16.50 -9.74
C THR A 16 6.45 15.01 -9.75
N LEU A 17 5.47 14.14 -9.49
CA LEU A 17 5.60 12.68 -9.52
C LEU A 17 4.71 12.12 -10.63
N LYS A 18 5.29 11.41 -11.61
CA LYS A 18 4.54 10.74 -12.68
C LYS A 18 4.46 9.24 -12.44
N THR A 19 3.25 8.75 -12.34
CA THR A 19 2.86 7.34 -12.30
C THR A 19 2.20 6.95 -13.62
N ALA A 20 1.79 5.69 -13.75
CA ALA A 20 1.11 5.22 -14.95
C ALA A 20 -0.23 5.93 -15.19
N HIS A 21 -0.98 6.25 -14.12
CA HIS A 21 -2.31 6.83 -14.26
C HIS A 21 -2.40 8.33 -13.89
N SER A 22 -1.33 8.95 -13.36
CA SER A 22 -1.41 10.33 -12.86
C SER A 22 -0.10 11.12 -12.96
N THR A 23 -0.25 12.45 -13.00
CA THR A 23 0.81 13.41 -12.66
C THR A 23 0.41 14.08 -11.35
N ILE A 24 1.19 13.86 -10.30
CA ILE A 24 0.89 14.24 -8.93
C ILE A 24 1.82 15.38 -8.52
N GLN A 25 1.24 16.51 -8.09
CA GLN A 25 1.97 17.62 -7.50
C GLN A 25 2.11 17.38 -6.00
N THR A 26 3.32 17.49 -5.44
CA THR A 26 3.58 17.35 -4.00
C THR A 26 3.99 18.71 -3.39
N PRO A 27 3.61 19.02 -2.14
CA PRO A 27 2.92 18.16 -1.17
C PRO A 27 1.49 17.81 -1.57
N VAL A 28 1.08 16.55 -1.35
CA VAL A 28 -0.25 16.04 -1.74
C VAL A 28 -0.96 15.45 -0.53
N PHE A 29 -2.27 15.67 -0.47
CA PHE A 29 -3.16 14.97 0.45
C PHE A 29 -3.84 13.81 -0.28
N MET A 30 -3.87 12.63 0.33
CA MET A 30 -4.47 11.42 -0.24
C MET A 30 -5.75 11.04 0.53
N PRO A 31 -6.94 11.17 -0.08
CA PRO A 31 -8.16 10.58 0.47
C PRO A 31 -8.02 9.07 0.65
N VAL A 32 -8.61 8.52 1.72
CA VAL A 32 -8.52 7.09 2.05
C VAL A 32 -9.77 6.35 1.56
N GLY A 33 -9.57 5.42 0.63
CA GLY A 33 -10.56 4.51 0.08
C GLY A 33 -10.53 3.13 0.75
N THR A 34 -11.08 3.01 1.95
CA THR A 34 -10.96 1.83 2.83
C THR A 34 -11.38 0.51 2.20
N VAL A 35 -12.44 0.49 1.39
CA VAL A 35 -12.96 -0.73 0.72
C VAL A 35 -13.11 -0.52 -0.79
N GLY A 36 -12.17 0.22 -1.39
CA GLY A 36 -12.25 0.64 -2.79
C GLY A 36 -13.16 1.86 -3.02
N ALA A 37 -13.64 2.50 -1.95
CA ALA A 37 -14.40 3.75 -2.04
C ALA A 37 -14.01 4.68 -0.88
N VAL A 38 -13.96 5.98 -1.16
CA VAL A 38 -13.90 7.02 -0.13
C VAL A 38 -15.29 7.15 0.47
N LYS A 39 -15.40 7.07 1.80
CA LYS A 39 -16.73 7.03 2.44
C LYS A 39 -17.56 8.25 2.06
N ALA A 40 -18.82 8.01 1.71
CA ALA A 40 -19.82 8.99 1.30
C ALA A 40 -19.56 9.71 -0.04
N LEU A 41 -18.55 9.32 -0.82
CA LEU A 41 -18.28 9.87 -2.15
C LEU A 41 -18.14 8.74 -3.16
N ASP A 42 -18.76 8.90 -4.33
CA ASP A 42 -18.52 8.00 -5.45
C ASP A 42 -17.31 8.44 -6.29
N ALA A 43 -16.92 7.62 -7.28
CA ALA A 43 -15.78 7.93 -8.14
C ALA A 43 -16.00 9.18 -9.00
N THR A 44 -17.25 9.50 -9.35
CA THR A 44 -17.62 10.69 -10.12
C THR A 44 -17.41 11.94 -9.28
N ASP A 45 -17.84 11.92 -8.02
CA ASP A 45 -17.66 13.02 -7.08
C ASP A 45 -16.18 13.30 -6.85
N LEU A 46 -15.38 12.25 -6.64
CA LEU A 46 -13.94 12.36 -6.50
C LEU A 46 -13.30 12.95 -7.77
N ALA A 47 -13.65 12.45 -8.94
CA ALA A 47 -13.07 12.91 -10.20
C ALA A 47 -13.50 14.33 -10.60
N THR A 48 -14.69 14.78 -10.18
CA THR A 48 -15.30 16.02 -10.65
C THR A 48 -15.14 17.17 -9.67
N PHE A 49 -15.35 16.95 -8.37
CA PHE A 49 -15.38 18.02 -7.38
C PHE A 49 -14.09 18.10 -6.57
N ILE A 50 -13.56 16.95 -6.12
CA ILE A 50 -12.38 16.92 -5.25
C ILE A 50 -11.08 16.89 -6.08
N LYS A 51 -11.09 16.19 -7.22
CA LYS A 51 -9.99 16.03 -8.17
C LYS A 51 -8.66 15.56 -7.57
N PRO A 52 -8.63 14.60 -6.62
CA PRO A 52 -7.36 14.08 -6.15
C PRO A 52 -6.64 13.41 -7.33
N GLN A 53 -5.31 13.54 -7.40
CA GLN A 53 -4.51 12.82 -8.39
C GLN A 53 -4.10 11.43 -7.90
N ILE A 54 -4.32 11.16 -6.61
CA ILE A 54 -3.98 9.89 -6.00
C ILE A 54 -4.85 9.67 -4.76
N ILE A 55 -5.28 8.42 -4.55
CA ILE A 55 -5.99 8.00 -3.33
C ILE A 55 -5.30 6.79 -2.70
N LEU A 56 -5.49 6.63 -1.39
CA LEU A 56 -4.97 5.49 -0.64
C LEU A 56 -6.01 4.36 -0.62
N GLY A 57 -5.69 3.21 -1.20
CA GLY A 57 -6.45 1.97 -1.06
C GLY A 57 -5.92 1.15 0.12
N ASN A 58 -6.81 0.55 0.90
CA ASN A 58 -6.41 -0.28 2.02
C ASN A 58 -6.32 -1.76 1.62
N THR A 59 -5.10 -2.31 1.65
CA THR A 59 -4.83 -3.69 1.24
C THR A 59 -5.50 -4.70 2.16
N TYR A 60 -5.50 -4.47 3.47
CA TYR A 60 -6.09 -5.39 4.45
C TYR A 60 -7.60 -5.61 4.21
N HIS A 61 -8.36 -4.53 4.04
CA HIS A 61 -9.79 -4.60 3.81
C HIS A 61 -10.13 -5.20 2.45
N LEU A 62 -9.47 -4.75 1.38
CA LEU A 62 -9.71 -5.26 0.02
C LEU A 62 -9.34 -6.75 -0.11
N TYR A 63 -8.27 -7.17 0.57
CA TYR A 63 -7.85 -8.57 0.66
C TYR A 63 -8.89 -9.45 1.38
N LEU A 64 -9.44 -8.99 2.50
CA LEU A 64 -10.43 -9.77 3.24
C LEU A 64 -11.79 -9.80 2.54
N ARG A 65 -12.21 -8.67 1.96
CA ARG A 65 -13.47 -8.57 1.23
C ARG A 65 -13.42 -7.38 0.26
N PRO A 66 -13.59 -7.60 -1.06
CA PRO A 66 -14.11 -8.82 -1.70
C PRO A 66 -13.06 -9.92 -1.97
N GLY A 67 -11.77 -9.66 -1.71
CA GLY A 67 -10.66 -10.52 -2.12
C GLY A 67 -9.94 -9.94 -3.32
N ASP A 68 -8.61 -9.96 -3.29
CA ASP A 68 -7.76 -9.34 -4.31
C ASP A 68 -7.87 -10.02 -5.68
N GLU A 69 -8.06 -11.34 -5.73
CA GLU A 69 -8.34 -12.07 -6.98
C GLU A 69 -9.69 -11.69 -7.61
N VAL A 70 -10.68 -11.32 -6.80
CA VAL A 70 -11.96 -10.81 -7.30
C VAL A 70 -11.76 -9.43 -7.93
N VAL A 71 -11.07 -8.53 -7.22
CA VAL A 71 -10.73 -7.19 -7.73
C VAL A 71 -9.94 -7.29 -9.03
N LYS A 72 -8.94 -8.18 -9.09
CA LYS A 72 -8.16 -8.45 -10.30
C LYS A 72 -9.03 -8.85 -11.48
N LYS A 73 -9.96 -9.79 -11.30
CA LYS A 73 -10.91 -10.24 -12.34
C LYS A 73 -11.85 -9.12 -12.80
N MET A 74 -12.16 -8.17 -11.93
CA MET A 74 -12.98 -6.99 -12.25
C MET A 74 -12.18 -5.84 -12.90
N GLY A 75 -10.97 -6.11 -13.37
CA GLY A 75 -10.12 -5.10 -14.01
C GLY A 75 -9.30 -4.29 -13.03
N LYS A 76 -8.85 -4.91 -11.92
CA LYS A 76 -8.06 -4.28 -10.85
C LYS A 76 -8.86 -3.16 -10.15
N LEU A 77 -8.24 -2.34 -9.31
CA LEU A 77 -8.90 -1.23 -8.61
C LEU A 77 -9.53 -0.23 -9.56
N HIS A 78 -8.87 0.11 -10.66
CA HIS A 78 -9.39 1.05 -11.65
C HIS A 78 -10.71 0.53 -12.27
N GLY A 79 -10.78 -0.74 -12.68
CA GLY A 79 -12.01 -1.35 -13.18
C GLY A 79 -13.08 -1.56 -12.09
N PHE A 80 -12.66 -1.96 -10.90
CA PHE A 80 -13.57 -2.23 -9.77
C PHE A 80 -14.23 -0.95 -9.23
N THR A 81 -13.49 0.14 -9.15
CA THR A 81 -13.96 1.41 -8.55
C THR A 81 -14.39 2.44 -9.58
N GLN A 82 -14.03 2.26 -10.86
CA GLN A 82 -14.15 3.24 -11.94
C GLN A 82 -13.42 4.56 -11.68
N TYR A 83 -12.54 4.62 -10.67
CA TYR A 83 -11.71 5.79 -10.42
C TYR A 83 -10.49 5.79 -11.38
N PRO A 84 -10.30 6.85 -12.18
CA PRO A 84 -9.34 6.83 -13.29
C PRO A 84 -7.94 7.32 -12.93
N LYS A 85 -7.70 7.71 -11.66
CA LYS A 85 -6.41 8.25 -11.19
C LYS A 85 -5.72 7.25 -10.28
N SER A 86 -4.51 7.59 -9.87
CA SER A 86 -3.60 6.64 -9.27
C SER A 86 -4.02 6.17 -7.89
N PHE A 87 -3.62 4.94 -7.57
CA PHE A 87 -3.76 4.35 -6.25
C PHE A 87 -2.40 4.17 -5.60
N LEU A 88 -2.27 4.63 -4.35
CA LEU A 88 -1.29 4.09 -3.42
C LEU A 88 -1.98 3.03 -2.58
N THR A 89 -1.42 1.84 -2.43
CA THR A 89 -1.94 0.85 -1.48
C THR A 89 -1.02 0.71 -0.29
N ASP A 90 -1.60 0.65 0.90
CA ASP A 90 -0.84 0.32 2.11
C ASP A 90 -0.46 -1.17 2.14
N SER A 91 0.40 -1.57 3.07
CA SER A 91 0.82 -2.97 3.20
C SER A 91 -0.23 -3.88 3.87
N GLY A 92 -1.24 -3.27 4.51
CA GLY A 92 -2.19 -3.94 5.39
C GLY A 92 -1.63 -4.39 6.74
N GLY A 93 -0.33 -4.21 7.00
CA GLY A 93 0.32 -4.62 8.26
C GLY A 93 -0.23 -3.87 9.48
N PHE A 94 -0.45 -2.56 9.33
CA PHE A 94 -1.00 -1.72 10.38
C PHE A 94 -2.40 -2.12 10.82
N GLN A 95 -3.28 -2.37 9.86
CA GLN A 95 -4.67 -2.74 10.14
C GLN A 95 -4.75 -4.17 10.67
N ALA A 96 -3.89 -5.07 10.20
CA ALA A 96 -3.76 -6.38 10.83
C ALA A 96 -3.41 -6.23 12.31
N PHE A 97 -2.41 -5.40 12.64
CA PHE A 97 -2.00 -5.12 14.03
C PHE A 97 -3.10 -4.43 14.85
N SER A 98 -3.79 -3.44 14.31
CA SER A 98 -4.76 -2.63 15.08
C SER A 98 -6.15 -3.25 15.20
N LEU A 99 -6.56 -4.11 14.25
CA LEU A 99 -7.92 -4.69 14.20
C LEU A 99 -7.96 -6.18 14.57
N SER A 100 -6.81 -6.82 14.79
CA SER A 100 -6.75 -8.23 15.17
C SER A 100 -6.16 -8.36 16.57
N ASP A 101 -6.95 -8.87 17.51
CA ASP A 101 -6.54 -9.05 18.91
C ASP A 101 -5.33 -10.01 19.10
N ASN A 102 -4.92 -10.73 18.05
CA ASN A 102 -3.89 -11.75 18.09
C ASN A 102 -3.01 -11.74 16.83
N VAL A 103 -2.29 -10.64 16.59
CA VAL A 103 -1.21 -10.65 15.58
C VAL A 103 0.03 -11.33 16.15
N LYS A 104 0.55 -12.30 15.41
CA LYS A 104 1.83 -12.95 15.68
C LYS A 104 2.81 -12.59 14.58
N ILE A 105 3.97 -12.10 14.99
CA ILE A 105 5.04 -11.71 14.08
C ILE A 105 6.15 -12.76 14.21
N ASP A 106 6.64 -13.24 13.07
CA ASP A 106 7.83 -14.06 12.97
C ASP A 106 8.80 -13.47 11.92
N GLU A 107 9.89 -14.16 11.62
CA GLU A 107 10.89 -13.65 10.66
C GLU A 107 10.38 -13.58 9.21
N GLY A 108 9.39 -14.41 8.84
CA GLY A 108 8.85 -14.48 7.48
C GLY A 108 7.63 -13.58 7.25
N GLY A 109 6.98 -13.07 8.29
CA GLY A 109 5.82 -12.21 8.14
C GLY A 109 4.95 -12.08 9.37
N ILE A 110 3.68 -11.74 9.13
CA ILE A 110 2.67 -11.55 10.17
C ILE A 110 1.48 -12.50 9.97
N THR A 111 1.11 -13.19 11.04
CA THR A 111 -0.11 -13.98 11.14
C THR A 111 -1.17 -13.17 11.87
N PHE A 112 -2.39 -13.11 11.33
CA PHE A 112 -3.51 -12.43 11.97
C PHE A 112 -4.82 -13.19 11.74
N ARG A 113 -5.89 -12.77 12.43
CA ARG A 113 -7.24 -13.27 12.22
C ARG A 113 -8.11 -12.17 11.61
N SER A 114 -8.92 -12.54 10.64
CA SER A 114 -9.92 -11.66 10.05
C SER A 114 -10.90 -11.18 11.12
N HIS A 115 -11.12 -9.85 11.20
CA HIS A 115 -12.15 -9.25 12.05
C HIS A 115 -13.57 -9.51 11.50
N ILE A 116 -13.70 -10.06 10.29
CA ILE A 116 -14.99 -10.31 9.64
C ILE A 116 -15.55 -11.68 10.06
N ASP A 117 -14.70 -12.71 10.06
CA ASP A 117 -15.12 -14.11 10.21
C ASP A 117 -14.17 -14.97 11.09
N GLY A 118 -13.11 -14.37 11.64
CA GLY A 118 -12.14 -15.06 12.51
C GLY A 118 -11.17 -16.00 11.79
N SER A 119 -11.23 -16.08 10.45
CA SER A 119 -10.33 -16.91 9.64
C SER A 119 -8.87 -16.46 9.79
N LYS A 120 -7.93 -17.41 9.71
CA LYS A 120 -6.50 -17.15 9.95
C LYS A 120 -5.80 -16.84 8.63
N HIS A 121 -5.04 -15.75 8.61
CA HIS A 121 -4.28 -15.30 7.45
C HIS A 121 -2.80 -15.10 7.81
N TYR A 122 -1.97 -15.17 6.78
CA TYR A 122 -0.53 -14.93 6.88
C TYR A 122 -0.10 -14.02 5.74
N PHE A 123 0.53 -12.89 6.10
CA PHE A 123 1.10 -11.90 5.20
C PHE A 123 2.61 -11.97 5.26
N THR A 124 3.22 -12.21 4.11
CA THR A 124 4.67 -12.16 3.92
C THR A 124 5.02 -10.95 3.06
N PRO A 125 6.27 -10.47 3.07
CA PRO A 125 6.72 -9.38 2.20
C PRO A 125 6.39 -9.62 0.72
N LYS A 126 6.51 -10.87 0.24
CA LYS A 126 6.17 -11.25 -1.14
C LYS A 126 4.67 -11.27 -1.40
N LYS A 127 3.89 -11.89 -0.51
CA LYS A 127 2.44 -12.01 -0.67
C LYS A 127 1.75 -10.65 -0.67
N VAL A 128 2.23 -9.72 0.15
CA VAL A 128 1.72 -8.33 0.16
C VAL A 128 1.97 -7.64 -1.19
N ILE A 129 3.10 -7.89 -1.85
CA ILE A 129 3.37 -7.41 -3.21
C ILE A 129 2.43 -8.09 -4.23
N ASP A 130 2.19 -9.40 -4.13
CA ASP A 130 1.26 -10.11 -5.01
C ASP A 130 -0.17 -9.57 -4.90
N ILE A 131 -0.65 -9.32 -3.68
CA ILE A 131 -1.96 -8.72 -3.44
C ILE A 131 -2.02 -7.34 -4.08
N GLN A 132 -1.05 -6.47 -3.82
CA GLN A 132 -1.05 -5.10 -4.37
C GLN A 132 -0.91 -5.07 -5.91
N ASN A 133 -0.26 -6.09 -6.50
CA ASN A 133 -0.24 -6.32 -7.94
C ASN A 133 -1.61 -6.73 -8.49
N ASN A 134 -2.32 -7.62 -7.81
CA ASN A 134 -3.69 -8.01 -8.13
C ASN A 134 -4.65 -6.82 -8.03
N LEU A 135 -4.45 -5.95 -7.04
CA LEU A 135 -5.19 -4.70 -6.90
C LEU A 135 -4.82 -3.67 -7.98
N GLY A 136 -3.66 -3.77 -8.61
CA GLY A 136 -3.23 -2.86 -9.69
C GLY A 136 -2.84 -1.47 -9.22
N SER A 137 -2.14 -1.41 -8.09
CA SER A 137 -1.73 -0.15 -7.44
C SER A 137 -0.61 0.54 -8.23
N ASP A 138 -0.60 1.87 -8.33
CA ASP A 138 0.51 2.61 -8.95
C ASP A 138 1.74 2.68 -8.04
N ILE A 139 1.49 2.77 -6.73
CA ILE A 139 2.50 2.81 -5.68
C ILE A 139 2.10 1.78 -4.62
N MET A 140 3.01 0.85 -4.33
CA MET A 140 2.84 -0.22 -3.35
C MET A 140 3.70 0.07 -2.13
N MET A 141 3.11 -0.01 -0.94
CA MET A 141 3.85 0.05 0.31
C MET A 141 4.32 -1.35 0.72
N ILE A 142 5.57 -1.45 1.17
CA ILE A 142 6.10 -2.71 1.71
C ILE A 142 5.50 -3.05 3.06
N LEU A 143 5.51 -4.35 3.42
CA LEU A 143 5.19 -4.80 4.76
C LEU A 143 6.27 -4.36 5.76
N ASP A 144 5.84 -3.90 6.93
CA ASP A 144 6.68 -3.41 8.01
C ASP A 144 6.35 -4.08 9.35
N ASP A 145 7.33 -4.11 10.25
CA ASP A 145 7.14 -4.53 11.63
C ASP A 145 6.79 -3.32 12.50
N LEU A 146 5.61 -3.37 13.10
CA LEU A 146 5.05 -2.27 13.87
C LEU A 146 5.36 -2.37 15.34
N VAL A 147 5.73 -1.24 15.92
CA VAL A 147 5.98 -1.08 17.35
C VAL A 147 4.97 -0.13 17.95
N ALA A 148 4.19 -0.60 18.91
CA ALA A 148 3.40 0.28 19.77
C ALA A 148 4.34 1.04 20.69
N LEU A 149 4.21 2.37 20.71
CA LEU A 149 4.98 3.23 21.61
C LEU A 149 4.21 3.51 22.91
N PRO A 150 4.90 3.60 24.06
CA PRO A 150 6.35 3.47 24.24
C PRO A 150 6.85 2.02 24.16
N ALA A 151 8.08 1.83 23.66
CA ALA A 151 8.73 0.52 23.57
C ALA A 151 10.21 0.60 23.97
N THR A 152 10.80 -0.54 24.30
CA THR A 152 12.23 -0.61 24.63
C THR A 152 13.09 -0.37 23.39
N GLN A 153 14.32 0.09 23.60
CA GLN A 153 15.27 0.33 22.52
C GLN A 153 15.58 -0.97 21.75
N GLU A 154 15.61 -2.10 22.44
CA GLU A 154 15.80 -3.43 21.85
C GLU A 154 14.64 -3.80 20.92
N ARG A 155 13.39 -3.51 21.32
CA ARG A 155 12.21 -3.79 20.50
C ARG A 155 12.17 -2.90 19.26
N ILE A 156 12.48 -1.61 19.41
CA ILE A 156 12.56 -0.65 18.31
C ILE A 156 13.64 -1.09 17.32
N LYS A 157 14.85 -1.40 17.81
CA LYS A 157 15.96 -1.89 16.98
C LYS A 157 15.58 -3.16 16.21
N ALA A 158 14.96 -4.14 16.87
CA ALA A 158 14.50 -5.36 16.21
C ALA A 158 13.47 -5.07 15.11
N SER A 159 12.58 -4.09 15.31
CA SER A 159 11.59 -3.68 14.31
C SER A 159 12.20 -3.01 13.09
N ILE A 160 13.17 -2.12 13.32
CA ILE A 160 13.92 -1.45 12.25
C ILE A 160 14.67 -2.49 11.42
N GLU A 161 15.39 -3.41 12.08
CA GLU A 161 16.14 -4.47 11.41
C GLU A 161 15.23 -5.40 10.60
N ARG A 162 14.08 -5.81 11.17
CA ARG A 162 13.11 -6.67 10.48
C ARG A 162 12.46 -5.95 9.29
N THR A 163 12.00 -4.72 9.48
CA THR A 163 11.40 -3.91 8.40
C THR A 163 12.39 -3.67 7.27
N THR A 164 13.68 -3.46 7.59
CA THR A 164 14.74 -3.32 6.58
C THR A 164 14.91 -4.61 5.76
N ARG A 165 14.98 -5.78 6.41
CA ARG A 165 15.05 -7.08 5.70
C ARG A 165 13.83 -7.32 4.82
N TRP A 166 12.62 -7.03 5.33
CA TRP A 166 11.38 -7.17 4.57
C TRP A 166 11.33 -6.20 3.37
N ALA A 167 11.85 -4.98 3.53
CA ALA A 167 12.00 -4.03 2.43
C ALA A 167 12.88 -4.59 1.31
N GLU A 168 14.05 -5.12 1.66
CA GLU A 168 14.99 -5.73 0.70
C GLU A 168 14.34 -6.90 -0.04
N GLU A 169 13.64 -7.78 0.69
CA GLU A 169 12.93 -8.92 0.10
C GLU A 169 11.82 -8.47 -0.86
N SER A 170 10.98 -7.50 -0.46
CA SER A 170 9.91 -6.97 -1.31
C SER A 170 10.46 -6.30 -2.57
N ILE A 171 11.53 -5.51 -2.46
CA ILE A 171 12.17 -4.84 -3.61
C ILE A 171 12.78 -5.87 -4.56
N ALA A 172 13.51 -6.86 -4.04
CA ALA A 172 14.10 -7.92 -4.85
C ALA A 172 13.03 -8.72 -5.59
N TYR A 173 11.94 -9.06 -4.90
CA TYR A 173 10.82 -9.80 -5.48
C TYR A 173 10.10 -9.00 -6.59
N HIS A 174 9.84 -7.72 -6.36
CA HIS A 174 9.25 -6.84 -7.37
C HIS A 174 10.12 -6.70 -8.61
N ARG A 175 11.43 -6.51 -8.45
CA ARG A 175 12.37 -6.46 -9.57
C ARG A 175 12.42 -7.76 -10.35
N ALA A 176 12.36 -8.91 -9.67
CA ALA A 176 12.29 -10.22 -10.32
C ALA A 176 11.01 -10.38 -11.14
N ASN A 177 9.87 -9.89 -10.63
CA ASN A 177 8.61 -9.86 -11.37
C ASN A 177 8.71 -8.96 -12.61
N GLN A 178 9.33 -7.77 -12.49
CA GLN A 178 9.56 -6.87 -13.62
C GLN A 178 10.45 -7.48 -14.70
N ALA A 179 11.50 -8.22 -14.31
CA ALA A 179 12.35 -8.95 -15.25
C ALA A 179 11.59 -10.04 -16.03
N GLN A 180 10.46 -10.52 -15.50
CA GLN A 180 9.55 -11.47 -16.18
C GLN A 180 8.42 -10.78 -16.94
N GLY A 181 8.46 -9.44 -17.10
CA GLY A 181 7.41 -8.68 -17.79
C GLY A 181 6.15 -8.45 -16.95
N LYS A 182 6.18 -8.69 -15.64
CA LYS A 182 5.05 -8.46 -14.72
C LYS A 182 5.25 -7.14 -13.96
N SER A 183 4.15 -6.46 -13.68
CA SER A 183 4.14 -5.28 -12.80
C SER A 183 5.09 -4.14 -13.22
N LEU A 184 5.21 -3.90 -14.53
CA LEU A 184 6.14 -2.93 -15.11
C LEU A 184 5.81 -1.49 -14.72
N ASP A 185 4.54 -1.20 -14.48
CA ASP A 185 4.02 0.14 -14.23
C ASP A 185 3.92 0.48 -12.74
N GLN A 186 4.00 -0.54 -11.87
CA GLN A 186 3.90 -0.39 -10.42
C GLN A 186 5.24 -0.01 -9.79
N ASN A 187 5.17 0.85 -8.77
CA ASN A 187 6.32 1.38 -8.05
C ASN A 187 6.24 0.96 -6.58
N ILE A 188 7.37 0.96 -5.88
CA ILE A 188 7.45 0.58 -4.46
C ILE A 188 7.97 1.73 -3.62
N PHE A 189 7.30 1.98 -2.50
CA PHE A 189 7.79 2.83 -1.43
C PHE A 189 8.13 1.97 -0.20
N ALA A 190 9.29 2.25 0.38
CA ALA A 190 9.73 1.66 1.64
C ALA A 190 9.19 2.47 2.84
N ILE A 191 9.11 1.82 4.00
CA ILE A 191 8.74 2.44 5.28
C ILE A 191 10.00 2.53 6.13
N ILE A 192 10.27 3.72 6.67
CA ILE A 192 11.32 3.93 7.67
C ILE A 192 10.65 3.88 9.04
N GLN A 193 11.13 2.98 9.92
CA GLN A 193 10.67 2.81 11.31
C GLN A 193 11.51 3.65 12.28
#